data_AF-A0A024GEF4-F1
#
_entry.id   AF-A0A024GEF4-F1
#
_cell.length_a   1.000
_cell.length_b   1.000
_cell.length_c   1.000
_cell.angle_alpha   90.00
_cell.angle_beta   90.00
_cell.angle_gamma   90.00
#
_symmetry.space_group_name_H-M   'P 1'
#
loop_
_entity.id
_entity.type
_entity.pdbx_description
1 polymer ?
#
loop_
_entity_poly.entity_id
_entity_poly.type
_entity_poly.pdbx_seq_one_letter_code
_entity_poly.pdbx_strand_id
1 'polypeptide(L)'
;MPSPSVCPSCMCTQIEHVDISGEAVCVNCGTILEVNNIVSSVEFHETSGGNTAVGQFVSSQGLNAYSKVSATTGRSYNTNSREKTLSNCRRNISRVAGMLSLGSHYVESAFRLYALALQRNFTRGRRSEVVIASCLYIVCRRERSPHLLIDFSDALQLNVYVLGGVFLKFCNLLQIHLPLVDPSLYIHRFASQLHLKSKTHAIATIALRLVASMKRDWIQTGRRPSGICGAALLIAARCQSVPCSFQDVMDVVNIGEATLRLRLREFAATPIAQLTYNQIGKLEFAGMECDPPIQQRHRERRILKCITVGNESNMQKLLSAELLKEKNALGSIEKEQPFIIDENEAILSATQKAATEILQRMQRKARTYLTRQRTTAAFYKLLEDELVLEVQEVPSQSVQPEVSTSNDGVIDIESTKCDTKRTDCKLEKEHAIDSLSDLDDDEICGLILTPEEADQKTLLWEQMNGEYVKMREEKRLIKSATSTPKKKRKRATEAEIPPPDTAQHAIYKLKSRNINYEVINELFGDSTAAIL
;
A
#
# COMPACT_ATOMS: atom_id res chain seq x y z
N MET A 1 26.88 -21.48 -43.64
CA MET A 1 26.62 -22.67 -42.82
C MET A 1 25.21 -23.14 -43.17
N PRO A 2 25.04 -24.25 -43.92
CA PRO A 2 23.71 -24.77 -44.23
C PRO A 2 23.02 -25.22 -42.94
N SER A 3 21.71 -25.00 -42.85
CA SER A 3 20.87 -25.40 -41.71
C SER A 3 20.99 -26.91 -41.45
N PRO A 4 21.15 -27.37 -40.19
CA PRO A 4 21.45 -28.76 -39.84
C PRO A 4 20.30 -29.77 -40.09
N SER A 5 19.22 -29.35 -40.73
CA SER A 5 18.00 -30.14 -40.89
C SER A 5 17.74 -30.61 -42.32
N VAL A 6 18.74 -30.52 -43.22
CA VAL A 6 18.60 -30.91 -44.63
C VAL A 6 19.82 -31.72 -45.05
N CYS A 7 19.59 -32.90 -45.61
CA CYS A 7 20.65 -33.75 -46.13
C CYS A 7 21.35 -33.09 -47.35
N PRO A 8 22.68 -32.95 -47.39
CA PRO A 8 23.39 -32.27 -48.47
C PRO A 8 23.29 -33.00 -49.82
N SER A 9 23.10 -34.33 -49.80
CA SER A 9 23.10 -35.16 -51.01
C SER A 9 21.74 -35.25 -51.72
N CYS A 10 20.64 -35.30 -50.95
CA CYS A 10 19.29 -35.53 -51.50
C CYS A 10 18.28 -34.44 -51.13
N MET A 11 18.70 -33.42 -50.36
CA MET A 11 17.86 -32.32 -49.88
C MET A 11 16.61 -32.76 -49.09
N CYS A 12 16.59 -34.00 -48.60
CA CYS A 12 15.50 -34.49 -47.75
C CYS A 12 15.63 -33.97 -46.32
N THR A 13 14.49 -33.70 -45.70
CA THR A 13 14.35 -33.21 -44.32
C THR A 13 14.05 -34.31 -43.30
N GLN A 14 13.83 -35.54 -43.77
CA GLN A 14 13.59 -36.71 -42.92
C GLN A 14 14.92 -37.38 -42.57
N ILE A 15 15.31 -37.23 -41.31
CA ILE A 15 16.52 -37.77 -40.70
C ILE A 15 16.09 -38.70 -39.57
N GLU A 16 16.62 -39.92 -39.56
CA GLU A 16 16.39 -40.91 -38.51
C GLU A 16 17.63 -40.99 -37.62
N HIS A 17 17.43 -40.98 -36.31
CA HIS A 17 18.51 -41.08 -35.33
C HIS A 17 18.54 -42.51 -34.79
N VAL A 18 19.68 -43.19 -34.97
CA VAL A 18 19.87 -44.54 -34.45
C VAL A 18 20.57 -44.44 -33.10
N ASP A 19 19.81 -44.63 -32.02
CA ASP A 19 20.30 -44.46 -30.64
C ASP A 19 21.45 -45.42 -30.28
N ILE A 20 21.51 -46.59 -30.93
CA ILE A 20 22.48 -47.65 -30.61
C ILE A 20 23.88 -47.32 -31.16
N SER A 21 23.97 -46.66 -32.30
CA SER A 21 25.23 -46.23 -32.91
C SER A 21 25.52 -44.74 -32.71
N GLY A 22 24.54 -43.95 -32.26
CA GLY A 22 24.69 -42.50 -32.10
C GLY A 22 24.72 -41.73 -33.42
N GLU A 23 24.34 -42.37 -34.52
CA GLU A 23 24.41 -41.83 -35.88
C GLU A 23 23.06 -41.24 -36.31
N ALA A 24 23.10 -40.10 -37.01
CA ALA A 24 21.95 -39.51 -37.68
C ALA A 24 22.02 -39.83 -39.18
N VAL A 25 21.05 -40.58 -39.70
CA VAL A 25 21.05 -41.08 -41.08
C VAL A 25 19.87 -40.49 -41.86
N CYS A 26 20.11 -40.08 -43.10
CA CYS A 26 19.02 -39.66 -43.98
C CYS A 26 18.24 -40.87 -44.52
N VAL A 27 16.92 -40.88 -44.32
CA VAL A 27 16.03 -42.00 -44.70
C VAL A 27 16.03 -42.28 -46.21
N ASN A 28 16.21 -41.25 -47.05
CA ASN A 28 16.07 -41.40 -48.50
C ASN A 28 17.38 -41.77 -49.22
N CYS A 29 18.54 -41.40 -48.68
CA CYS A 29 19.84 -41.63 -49.34
C CYS A 29 20.85 -42.41 -48.50
N GLY A 30 20.54 -42.73 -47.25
CA GLY A 30 21.42 -43.45 -46.34
C GLY A 30 22.69 -42.70 -45.94
N THR A 31 22.80 -41.41 -46.27
CA THR A 31 23.98 -40.61 -45.90
C THR A 31 23.96 -40.31 -44.40
N ILE A 32 25.06 -40.63 -43.73
CA ILE A 32 25.28 -40.32 -42.32
C ILE A 32 25.61 -38.82 -42.21
N LEU A 33 24.79 -38.08 -41.49
CA LEU A 33 24.90 -36.64 -41.29
C LEU A 33 25.73 -36.30 -40.05
N GLU A 34 25.59 -37.09 -38.98
CA GLU A 34 26.30 -36.92 -37.71
C GLU A 34 26.67 -38.29 -37.14
N VAL A 35 27.88 -38.43 -36.60
CA VAL A 35 28.42 -39.70 -36.04
C VAL A 35 28.38 -39.72 -34.50
N ASN A 36 28.33 -38.54 -33.86
CA ASN A 36 28.28 -38.40 -32.40
C ASN A 36 27.10 -37.53 -32.01
N ASN A 37 25.91 -38.11 -31.93
CA ASN A 37 24.72 -37.40 -31.45
C ASN A 37 24.88 -37.02 -29.96
N ILE A 38 24.64 -35.76 -29.61
CA ILE A 38 24.59 -35.31 -28.22
C ILE A 38 23.25 -35.74 -27.64
N VAL A 39 23.26 -36.84 -26.89
CA VAL A 39 22.06 -37.40 -26.29
C VAL A 39 21.64 -36.57 -25.06
N SER A 40 20.33 -36.35 -24.92
CA SER A 40 19.75 -35.60 -23.79
C SER A 40 19.49 -36.45 -22.54
N SER A 41 19.57 -37.79 -22.65
CA SER A 41 19.48 -38.73 -21.54
C SER A 41 20.85 -38.89 -20.87
N VAL A 42 20.83 -39.05 -19.54
CA VAL A 42 22.02 -39.36 -18.75
C VAL A 42 22.02 -40.87 -18.48
N GLU A 43 23.02 -41.57 -19.00
CA GLU A 43 23.22 -42.99 -18.73
C GLU A 43 24.05 -43.17 -17.45
N PHE A 44 23.68 -44.14 -16.62
CA PHE A 44 24.39 -44.47 -15.39
C PHE A 44 25.01 -45.85 -15.51
N HIS A 45 26.32 -45.93 -15.25
CA HIS A 45 27.03 -47.20 -15.15
C HIS A 45 27.22 -47.57 -13.68
N GLU A 46 26.85 -48.79 -13.31
CA GLU A 46 27.07 -49.32 -11.96
C GLU A 46 28.50 -49.84 -11.86
N THR A 47 29.38 -49.10 -11.17
CA THR A 47 30.68 -49.63 -10.74
C THR A 47 30.51 -50.14 -9.31
N SER A 48 31.36 -51.07 -8.88
CA SER A 48 31.36 -51.70 -7.55
C SER A 48 31.43 -50.74 -6.34
N GLY A 49 31.53 -49.42 -6.56
CA GLY A 49 31.46 -48.37 -5.54
C GLY A 49 30.31 -47.35 -5.71
N GLY A 50 29.35 -47.59 -6.60
CA GLY A 50 28.16 -46.74 -6.83
C GLY A 50 27.89 -46.40 -8.30
N ASN A 51 26.73 -45.79 -8.56
CA ASN A 51 26.27 -45.47 -9.91
C ASN A 51 26.92 -44.15 -10.37
N THR A 52 27.77 -44.22 -11.41
CA THR A 52 28.43 -43.06 -12.01
C THR A 52 27.72 -42.70 -13.32
N ALA A 53 27.29 -41.45 -13.45
CA ALA A 53 26.76 -40.92 -14.71
C ALA A 53 27.87 -40.87 -15.76
N VAL A 54 27.62 -41.40 -16.95
CA VAL A 54 28.51 -41.32 -18.10
C VAL A 54 28.25 -39.99 -18.82
N GLY A 55 29.30 -39.19 -19.00
CA GLY A 55 29.25 -37.91 -19.72
C GLY A 55 29.56 -36.67 -18.86
N GLN A 56 29.80 -35.54 -19.54
CA GLN A 56 30.07 -34.25 -18.91
C GLN A 56 28.77 -33.43 -18.88
N PHE A 57 28.25 -33.13 -17.68
CA PHE A 57 27.05 -32.30 -17.54
C PHE A 57 27.35 -30.85 -17.93
N VAL A 58 26.63 -30.35 -18.94
CA VAL A 58 26.70 -28.96 -19.39
C VAL A 58 25.45 -28.22 -18.87
N SER A 59 25.62 -27.30 -17.93
CA SER A 59 24.52 -26.50 -17.39
C SER A 59 24.07 -25.41 -18.37
N SER A 60 22.75 -25.25 -18.51
CA SER A 60 22.12 -24.20 -19.33
C SER A 60 22.43 -22.77 -18.88
N GLN A 61 22.97 -22.58 -17.67
CA GLN A 61 23.33 -21.27 -17.13
C GLN A 61 24.82 -20.91 -17.29
N GLY A 62 25.60 -21.71 -18.03
CA GLY A 62 26.87 -21.25 -18.60
C GLY A 62 27.96 -20.84 -17.61
N LEU A 63 27.97 -21.35 -16.38
CA LEU A 63 29.11 -21.19 -15.46
C LEU A 63 29.47 -22.54 -14.83
N ASN A 64 30.61 -23.06 -15.29
CA ASN A 64 31.43 -24.14 -14.73
C ASN A 64 31.04 -25.58 -15.10
N ALA A 65 31.56 -26.03 -16.24
CA ALA A 65 31.68 -27.44 -16.63
C ALA A 65 32.84 -28.18 -15.91
N TYR A 66 33.14 -27.81 -14.66
CA TYR A 66 34.19 -28.44 -13.85
C TYR A 66 33.72 -28.61 -12.40
N SER A 67 33.23 -29.80 -12.08
CA SER A 67 33.72 -30.50 -10.89
C SER A 67 33.46 -31.98 -11.06
N LYS A 68 34.54 -32.73 -11.26
CA LYS A 68 34.58 -34.17 -11.06
C LYS A 68 33.91 -34.48 -9.71
N VAL A 69 32.91 -35.34 -9.73
CA VAL A 69 32.46 -36.05 -8.52
C VAL A 69 33.56 -37.06 -8.21
N SER A 70 34.61 -36.62 -7.51
CA SER A 70 35.47 -37.55 -6.81
C SER A 70 34.78 -37.85 -5.48
N ALA A 71 34.25 -39.07 -5.39
CA ALA A 71 33.72 -39.65 -4.18
C ALA A 71 34.86 -39.95 -3.19
N THR A 72 35.49 -38.92 -2.61
CA THR A 72 36.23 -39.03 -1.36
C THR A 72 36.25 -37.67 -0.66
N THR A 73 35.67 -37.64 0.53
CA THR A 73 35.92 -36.72 1.65
C THR A 73 36.86 -35.54 1.35
N GLY A 74 36.30 -34.44 0.83
CA GLY A 74 37.06 -33.22 0.58
C GLY A 74 36.15 -32.08 0.20
N ARG A 75 35.97 -31.14 1.13
CA ARG A 75 35.17 -29.91 0.98
C ARG A 75 35.36 -29.27 -0.40
N SER A 76 34.30 -29.26 -1.21
CA SER A 76 34.23 -28.46 -2.44
C SER A 76 34.17 -26.97 -2.09
N TYR A 77 35.35 -26.34 -1.98
CA TYR A 77 35.52 -24.92 -1.63
C TYR A 77 35.23 -23.96 -2.80
N ASN A 78 34.89 -24.46 -3.99
CA ASN A 78 34.65 -23.64 -5.19
C ASN A 78 33.16 -23.44 -5.50
N THR A 79 32.30 -23.50 -4.49
CA THR A 79 30.91 -23.06 -4.61
C THR A 79 30.89 -21.53 -4.60
N ASN A 80 30.70 -20.94 -5.80
CA ASN A 80 30.58 -19.50 -6.02
C ASN A 80 29.67 -18.88 -4.94
N SER A 81 30.09 -17.77 -4.30
CA SER A 81 29.30 -17.13 -3.22
C SER A 81 27.88 -16.78 -3.67
N ARG A 82 27.73 -16.43 -4.96
CA ARG A 82 26.47 -16.21 -5.65
C ARG A 82 25.58 -17.46 -5.65
N GLU A 83 26.13 -18.63 -5.95
CA GLU A 83 25.39 -19.89 -5.99
C GLU A 83 24.89 -20.28 -4.59
N LYS A 84 25.75 -20.18 -3.56
CA LYS A 84 25.33 -20.38 -2.16
C LYS A 84 24.18 -19.46 -1.76
N THR A 85 24.23 -18.20 -2.20
CA THR A 85 23.18 -17.21 -1.94
C THR A 85 21.87 -17.60 -2.62
N LEU A 86 21.93 -18.10 -3.85
CA LEU A 86 20.76 -18.60 -4.57
C LEU A 86 20.19 -19.87 -3.92
N SER A 87 21.02 -20.83 -3.53
CA SER A 87 20.57 -22.05 -2.83
C SER A 87 19.90 -21.72 -1.49
N ASN A 88 20.47 -20.81 -0.70
CA ASN A 88 19.87 -20.34 0.54
C ASN A 88 18.55 -19.60 0.28
N CYS A 89 18.49 -18.76 -0.76
CA CYS A 89 17.26 -18.11 -1.15
C CYS A 89 16.17 -19.11 -1.53
N ARG A 90 16.50 -20.14 -2.32
CA ARG A 90 15.54 -21.19 -2.72
C ARG A 90 14.92 -21.85 -1.50
N ARG A 91 15.72 -22.23 -0.51
CA ARG A 91 15.24 -22.78 0.78
C ARG A 91 14.32 -21.80 1.52
N ASN A 92 14.67 -20.53 1.56
CA ASN A 92 13.85 -19.50 2.20
C ASN A 92 12.53 -19.23 1.46
N ILE A 93 12.54 -19.20 0.12
CA ILE A 93 11.32 -19.10 -0.70
C ILE A 93 10.43 -20.31 -0.43
N SER A 94 10.99 -21.53 -0.44
CA SER A 94 10.24 -22.75 -0.12
C SER A 94 9.66 -22.72 1.29
N ARG A 95 10.39 -22.20 2.28
CA ARG A 95 9.89 -22.03 3.65
C ARG A 95 8.68 -21.09 3.69
N VAL A 96 8.78 -19.91 3.09
CA VAL A 96 7.68 -18.93 3.06
C VAL A 96 6.49 -19.44 2.24
N ALA A 97 6.75 -20.11 1.13
CA ALA A 97 5.71 -20.74 0.31
C ALA A 97 4.97 -21.85 1.08
N GLY A 98 5.68 -22.66 1.88
CA GLY A 98 5.09 -23.67 2.74
C GLY A 98 4.17 -23.08 3.81
N MET A 99 4.55 -21.95 4.41
CA MET A 99 3.71 -21.24 5.40
C MET A 99 2.38 -20.76 4.81
N LEU A 100 2.34 -20.48 3.50
CA LEU A 100 1.15 -20.00 2.78
C LEU A 100 0.49 -21.11 1.94
N SER A 101 0.96 -22.36 2.06
CA SER A 101 0.48 -23.50 1.27
C SER A 101 0.50 -23.28 -0.25
N LEU A 102 1.54 -22.60 -0.76
CA LEU A 102 1.76 -22.36 -2.18
C LEU A 102 2.42 -23.58 -2.85
N GLY A 103 1.97 -23.93 -4.06
CA GLY A 103 2.51 -25.04 -4.85
C GLY A 103 3.95 -24.81 -5.35
N SER A 104 4.64 -25.89 -5.71
CA SER A 104 6.04 -25.87 -6.17
C SER A 104 6.28 -24.96 -7.39
N HIS A 105 5.30 -24.85 -8.30
CA HIS A 105 5.37 -23.96 -9.46
C HIS A 105 5.60 -22.48 -9.08
N TYR A 106 4.99 -22.02 -7.98
CA TYR A 106 5.17 -20.66 -7.48
C TYR A 106 6.59 -20.43 -6.96
N VAL A 107 7.17 -21.44 -6.31
CA VAL A 107 8.54 -21.39 -5.77
C VAL A 107 9.55 -21.24 -6.90
N GLU A 108 9.43 -22.04 -7.96
CA GLU A 108 10.38 -22.01 -9.08
C GLU A 108 10.28 -20.69 -9.87
N SER A 109 9.06 -20.21 -10.13
CA SER A 109 8.84 -18.92 -10.77
C SER A 109 9.36 -17.74 -9.94
N ALA A 110 9.17 -17.78 -8.62
CA ALA A 110 9.69 -16.76 -7.71
C ALA A 110 11.22 -16.81 -7.62
N PHE A 111 11.81 -18.00 -7.65
CA PHE A 111 13.26 -18.18 -7.68
C PHE A 111 13.89 -17.56 -8.94
N ARG A 112 13.27 -17.75 -10.11
CA ARG A 112 13.71 -17.09 -11.36
C ARG A 112 13.66 -15.57 -11.26
N LEU A 113 12.58 -15.00 -10.72
CA LEU A 113 12.48 -13.55 -10.49
C LEU A 113 13.52 -13.03 -9.50
N TYR A 114 13.80 -13.80 -8.45
CA TYR A 114 14.84 -13.45 -7.48
C TYR A 114 16.25 -13.50 -8.10
N ALA A 115 16.52 -14.47 -8.97
CA ALA A 115 17.80 -14.55 -9.67
C ALA A 115 18.06 -13.31 -10.55
N LEU A 116 17.02 -12.81 -11.23
CA LEU A 116 17.05 -11.54 -11.97
C LEU A 116 17.24 -10.34 -11.03
N ALA A 117 16.54 -10.32 -9.89
CA ALA A 117 16.70 -9.29 -8.86
C ALA A 117 18.16 -9.16 -8.38
N LEU A 118 18.82 -10.32 -8.20
CA LEU A 118 20.20 -10.40 -7.74
C LEU A 118 21.18 -9.91 -8.81
N GLN A 119 20.93 -10.20 -10.09
CA GLN A 119 21.73 -9.64 -11.21
C GLN A 119 21.65 -8.11 -11.26
N ARG A 120 20.49 -7.53 -10.94
CA ARG A 120 20.28 -6.07 -10.92
C ARG A 120 20.60 -5.42 -9.56
N ASN A 121 21.32 -6.12 -8.67
CA ASN A 121 21.73 -5.63 -7.34
C ASN A 121 20.57 -5.16 -6.43
N PHE A 122 19.34 -5.61 -6.66
CA PHE A 122 18.17 -5.20 -5.87
C PHE A 122 18.19 -5.74 -4.44
N THR A 123 18.94 -6.81 -4.18
CA THR A 123 19.06 -7.45 -2.87
C THR A 123 19.98 -6.69 -1.90
N ARG A 124 20.78 -5.73 -2.39
CA ARG A 124 21.75 -5.00 -1.56
C ARG A 124 21.05 -4.00 -0.62
N GLY A 125 21.36 -4.09 0.67
CA GLY A 125 20.87 -3.15 1.70
C GLY A 125 19.41 -3.34 2.13
N ARG A 126 18.74 -4.41 1.68
CA ARG A 126 17.36 -4.75 2.06
C ARG A 126 17.32 -6.08 2.80
N ARG A 127 16.35 -6.26 3.68
CA ARG A 127 16.08 -7.57 4.31
C ARG A 127 15.69 -8.57 3.21
N SER A 128 16.38 -9.71 3.16
CA SER A 128 16.15 -10.75 2.15
C SER A 128 14.73 -11.29 2.18
N GLU A 129 14.13 -11.39 3.36
CA GLU A 129 12.73 -11.84 3.58
C GLU A 129 11.71 -10.94 2.86
N VAL A 130 11.91 -9.61 2.90
CA VAL A 130 11.02 -8.65 2.24
C VAL A 130 11.12 -8.80 0.71
N VAL A 131 12.33 -9.01 0.19
CA VAL A 131 12.56 -9.21 -1.24
C VAL A 131 11.94 -10.54 -1.69
N ILE A 132 12.14 -11.61 -0.93
CA ILE A 132 11.54 -12.93 -1.19
C ILE A 132 10.02 -12.83 -1.23
N ALA A 133 9.41 -12.19 -0.24
CA ALA A 133 7.96 -11.97 -0.22
C ALA A 133 7.46 -11.13 -1.40
N SER A 134 8.21 -10.10 -1.79
CA SER A 134 7.86 -9.27 -2.97
C SER A 134 7.89 -10.08 -4.27
N CYS A 135 8.92 -10.93 -4.45
CA CYS A 135 9.02 -11.81 -5.61
C CYS A 135 7.87 -12.83 -5.65
N LEU A 136 7.56 -13.45 -4.51
CA LEU A 136 6.50 -14.45 -4.41
C LEU A 136 5.12 -13.82 -4.67
N TYR A 137 4.85 -12.65 -4.11
CA TYR A 137 3.61 -11.91 -4.33
C TYR A 137 3.40 -11.52 -5.80
N ILE A 138 4.46 -11.16 -6.52
CA ILE A 138 4.36 -10.87 -7.97
C ILE A 138 3.93 -12.10 -8.76
N VAL A 139 4.50 -13.27 -8.46
CA VAL A 139 4.09 -14.52 -9.10
C VAL A 139 2.64 -14.82 -8.77
N CYS A 140 2.24 -14.73 -7.50
CA CYS A 140 0.85 -14.95 -7.09
C CYS A 140 -0.12 -14.02 -7.83
N ARG A 141 0.25 -12.76 -8.04
CA ARG A 141 -0.58 -11.79 -8.76
C ARG A 141 -0.61 -12.02 -10.27
N ARG A 142 0.47 -12.53 -10.87
CA ARG A 142 0.49 -12.94 -12.29
C ARG A 142 -0.42 -14.15 -12.55
N GLU A 143 -0.36 -15.14 -11.66
CA GLU A 143 -1.15 -16.38 -11.72
C GLU A 143 -2.60 -16.21 -11.21
N ARG A 144 -2.99 -15.00 -10.77
CA ARG A 144 -4.33 -14.70 -10.21
C ARG A 144 -4.72 -15.61 -9.03
N SER A 145 -3.76 -15.90 -8.16
CA SER A 145 -3.95 -16.72 -6.96
C SER A 145 -4.63 -15.93 -5.83
N PRO A 146 -5.46 -16.56 -4.95
CA PRO A 146 -6.22 -15.88 -3.90
C PRO A 146 -5.38 -15.50 -2.66
N HIS A 147 -4.18 -14.95 -2.85
CA HIS A 147 -3.29 -14.47 -1.78
C HIS A 147 -3.24 -12.94 -1.74
N LEU A 148 -3.38 -12.36 -0.55
CA LEU A 148 -3.29 -10.93 -0.28
C LEU A 148 -1.89 -10.58 0.23
N LEU A 149 -1.47 -9.34 0.02
CA LEU A 149 -0.19 -8.85 0.54
C LEU A 149 -0.13 -8.92 2.09
N ILE A 150 -1.28 -8.84 2.75
CA ILE A 150 -1.42 -8.93 4.20
C ILE A 150 -1.08 -10.34 4.69
N ASP A 151 -1.41 -11.39 3.94
CA ASP A 151 -1.07 -12.77 4.32
C ASP A 151 0.45 -12.97 4.42
N PHE A 152 1.22 -12.36 3.51
CA PHE A 152 2.69 -12.39 3.54
C PHE A 152 3.26 -11.58 4.71
N SER A 153 2.59 -10.48 5.06
CA SER A 153 2.93 -9.66 6.22
C SER A 153 2.73 -10.44 7.51
N ASP A 154 1.62 -11.16 7.64
CA ASP A 154 1.29 -11.96 8.82
C ASP A 154 2.24 -13.16 8.96
N ALA A 155 2.55 -13.84 7.85
CA ALA A 155 3.50 -14.97 7.83
C ALA A 155 4.94 -14.55 8.21
N LEU A 156 5.38 -13.35 7.85
CA LEU A 156 6.74 -12.86 8.13
C LEU A 156 6.82 -11.91 9.33
N GLN A 157 5.68 -11.52 9.91
CA GLN A 157 5.56 -10.50 10.95
C GLN A 157 6.28 -9.18 10.57
N LEU A 158 5.95 -8.67 9.38
CA LEU A 158 6.55 -7.44 8.82
C LEU A 158 5.49 -6.40 8.54
N ASN A 159 5.86 -5.11 8.58
CA ASN A 159 4.92 -4.05 8.23
C ASN A 159 4.54 -4.10 6.73
N VAL A 160 3.22 -4.18 6.45
CA VAL A 160 2.64 -4.20 5.08
C VAL A 160 3.17 -3.03 4.23
N TYR A 161 3.35 -1.84 4.82
CA TYR A 161 3.83 -0.66 4.10
C TYR A 161 5.28 -0.78 3.63
N VAL A 162 6.15 -1.41 4.42
CA VAL A 162 7.54 -1.65 4.04
C VAL A 162 7.58 -2.67 2.89
N LEU A 163 6.78 -3.72 2.99
CA LEU A 163 6.66 -4.73 1.94
C LEU A 163 6.11 -4.14 0.64
N GLY A 164 5.04 -3.33 0.71
CA GLY A 164 4.46 -2.64 -0.44
C GLY A 164 5.44 -1.65 -1.10
N GLY A 165 6.24 -0.94 -0.30
CA GLY A 165 7.27 -0.03 -0.80
C GLY A 165 8.39 -0.74 -1.56
N VAL A 166 8.84 -1.92 -1.08
CA VAL A 166 9.84 -2.73 -1.79
C VAL A 166 9.23 -3.36 -3.04
N PHE A 167 7.99 -3.85 -2.98
CA PHE A 167 7.26 -4.37 -4.13
C PHE A 167 7.15 -3.35 -5.27
N LEU A 168 6.73 -2.11 -4.99
CA LEU A 168 6.63 -1.06 -6.01
C LEU A 168 7.99 -0.72 -6.62
N LYS A 169 9.04 -0.60 -5.81
CA LYS A 169 10.41 -0.38 -6.30
C LYS A 169 10.90 -1.53 -7.18
N PHE A 170 10.50 -2.76 -6.87
CA PHE A 170 10.86 -3.94 -7.65
C PHE A 170 10.13 -4.00 -8.98
N CYS A 171 8.83 -3.68 -9.00
CA CYS A 171 8.04 -3.56 -10.23
C CYS A 171 8.60 -2.46 -11.15
N ASN A 172 9.00 -1.32 -10.59
CA ASN A 172 9.62 -0.24 -11.36
C ASN A 172 10.97 -0.64 -11.96
N LEU A 173 11.79 -1.40 -11.22
CA LEU A 173 13.09 -1.87 -11.70
C LEU A 173 12.96 -2.82 -12.88
N LEU A 174 12.01 -3.75 -12.83
CA LEU A 174 11.79 -4.77 -13.86
C LEU A 174 10.79 -4.34 -14.94
N GLN A 175 10.19 -3.15 -14.82
CA GLN A 175 9.15 -2.62 -15.71
C GLN A 175 8.02 -3.62 -15.99
N ILE A 176 7.60 -4.36 -14.96
CA ILE A 176 6.52 -5.35 -15.08
C ILE A 176 5.19 -4.64 -14.89
N HIS A 177 4.34 -4.69 -15.91
CA HIS A 177 2.94 -4.29 -15.80
C HIS A 177 2.11 -5.45 -15.24
N LEU A 178 1.58 -5.31 -14.02
CA LEU A 178 0.74 -6.34 -13.41
C LEU A 178 -0.75 -6.06 -13.67
N PRO A 179 -1.55 -7.11 -13.95
CA PRO A 179 -2.99 -6.95 -14.07
C PRO A 179 -3.62 -6.50 -12.74
N LEU A 180 -4.78 -5.85 -12.84
CA LEU A 180 -5.63 -5.53 -11.70
C LEU A 180 -6.19 -6.82 -11.11
N VAL A 181 -6.37 -6.84 -9.78
CA VAL A 181 -6.87 -8.02 -9.06
C VAL A 181 -8.37 -7.89 -8.89
N ASP A 182 -9.11 -8.91 -9.34
CA ASP A 182 -10.55 -9.00 -9.12
C ASP A 182 -10.87 -9.59 -7.72
N PRO A 183 -11.78 -8.97 -6.93
CA PRO A 183 -12.14 -9.44 -5.59
C PRO A 183 -12.87 -10.78 -5.56
N SER A 184 -13.45 -11.21 -6.69
CA SER A 184 -14.14 -12.49 -6.83
C SER A 184 -13.25 -13.69 -6.46
N LEU A 185 -11.94 -13.60 -6.71
CA LEU A 185 -10.96 -14.63 -6.40
C LEU A 185 -10.90 -14.97 -4.90
N TYR A 186 -11.14 -13.98 -4.03
CA TYR A 186 -10.98 -14.15 -2.59
C TYR A 186 -12.21 -14.73 -1.88
N ILE A 187 -13.39 -14.70 -2.53
CA ILE A 187 -14.66 -15.04 -1.90
C ILE A 187 -14.69 -16.49 -1.42
N HIS A 188 -14.26 -17.43 -2.26
CA HIS A 188 -14.26 -18.85 -1.90
C HIS A 188 -13.35 -19.14 -0.71
N ARG A 189 -12.14 -18.55 -0.70
CA ARG A 189 -11.20 -18.71 0.42
C ARG A 189 -11.80 -18.18 1.72
N PHE A 190 -12.35 -16.96 1.72
CA PHE A 190 -12.95 -16.38 2.91
C PHE A 190 -14.21 -17.12 3.36
N ALA A 191 -15.01 -17.63 2.42
CA ALA A 191 -16.18 -18.45 2.73
C ALA A 191 -15.79 -19.80 3.38
N SER A 192 -14.63 -20.38 3.04
CA SER A 192 -14.14 -21.59 3.72
C SER A 192 -13.61 -21.32 5.12
N GLN A 193 -13.04 -20.13 5.37
CA GLN A 193 -12.53 -19.72 6.68
C GLN A 193 -13.66 -19.28 7.63
N LEU A 194 -14.71 -18.65 7.09
CA LEU A 194 -15.92 -18.35 7.83
C LEU A 194 -16.71 -19.67 7.92
N HIS A 195 -16.78 -20.31 9.09
CA HIS A 195 -17.40 -21.65 9.28
C HIS A 195 -18.93 -21.69 8.99
N LEU A 196 -19.32 -21.50 7.73
CA LEU A 196 -20.68 -21.28 7.24
C LEU A 196 -21.50 -22.57 7.07
N LYS A 197 -21.52 -23.45 8.08
CA LYS A 197 -22.31 -24.70 8.11
C LYS A 197 -22.35 -25.43 6.74
N SER A 198 -23.50 -25.95 6.31
CA SER A 198 -23.68 -26.69 5.05
C SER A 198 -23.96 -25.81 3.83
N LYS A 199 -24.09 -24.49 4.00
CA LYS A 199 -24.60 -23.57 2.96
C LYS A 199 -23.49 -22.69 2.36
N THR A 200 -22.22 -23.00 2.60
CA THR A 200 -21.04 -22.23 2.16
C THR A 200 -21.02 -21.98 0.65
N HIS A 201 -21.29 -23.01 -0.16
CA HIS A 201 -21.30 -22.88 -1.62
C HIS A 201 -22.39 -21.93 -2.12
N ALA A 202 -23.60 -22.03 -1.58
CA ALA A 202 -24.71 -21.14 -1.95
C ALA A 202 -24.39 -19.67 -1.60
N ILE A 203 -23.83 -19.43 -0.40
CA ILE A 203 -23.41 -18.10 0.06
C ILE A 203 -22.31 -17.54 -0.82
N ALA A 204 -21.30 -18.35 -1.18
CA ALA A 204 -20.21 -17.92 -2.05
C ALA A 204 -20.72 -17.51 -3.45
N THR A 205 -21.66 -18.25 -4.04
CA THR A 205 -22.25 -17.92 -5.35
C THR A 205 -23.04 -16.61 -5.29
N ILE A 206 -23.84 -16.39 -4.23
CA ILE A 206 -24.56 -15.12 -4.04
C ILE A 206 -23.56 -13.97 -3.84
N ALA A 207 -22.52 -14.17 -3.03
CA ALA A 207 -21.49 -13.17 -2.80
C ALA A 207 -20.72 -12.81 -4.09
N LEU A 208 -20.44 -13.77 -4.97
CA LEU A 208 -19.85 -13.52 -6.29
C LEU A 208 -20.74 -12.62 -7.16
N ARG A 209 -22.05 -12.91 -7.19
CA ARG A 209 -23.01 -12.08 -7.92
C ARG A 209 -23.10 -10.66 -7.34
N LEU A 210 -23.08 -10.54 -6.02
CA LEU A 210 -23.03 -9.25 -5.34
C LEU A 210 -21.76 -8.46 -5.66
N VAL A 211 -20.58 -9.10 -5.66
CA VAL A 211 -19.32 -8.44 -6.03
C VAL A 211 -19.32 -7.99 -7.49
N ALA A 212 -19.84 -8.81 -8.40
CA ALA A 212 -20.04 -8.41 -9.79
C ALA A 212 -20.96 -7.18 -9.90
N SER A 213 -21.99 -7.10 -9.05
CA SER A 213 -22.85 -5.92 -8.96
C SER A 213 -22.13 -4.69 -8.41
N MET A 214 -21.37 -4.85 -7.32
CA MET A 214 -20.56 -3.77 -6.74
C MET A 214 -19.48 -3.23 -7.71
N LYS A 215 -19.05 -4.06 -8.67
CA LYS A 215 -18.16 -3.65 -9.78
C LYS A 215 -18.89 -2.75 -10.78
N ARG A 216 -20.14 -3.07 -11.14
CA ARG A 216 -21.01 -2.25 -11.99
C ARG A 216 -21.38 -0.92 -11.33
N ASP A 217 -21.64 -0.94 -10.01
CA ASP A 217 -22.02 0.26 -9.24
C ASP A 217 -20.82 1.18 -8.88
N TRP A 218 -19.64 0.96 -9.46
CA TRP A 218 -18.42 1.73 -9.16
C TRP A 218 -18.02 1.80 -7.66
N ILE A 219 -18.46 0.84 -6.84
CA ILE A 219 -18.09 0.75 -5.42
C ILE A 219 -16.72 0.10 -5.27
N GLN A 220 -16.30 -0.74 -6.22
CA GLN A 220 -15.04 -1.48 -6.13
C GLN A 220 -13.80 -0.65 -6.44
N THR A 221 -13.88 0.23 -7.44
CA THR A 221 -12.71 0.88 -8.03
C THR A 221 -12.00 1.79 -7.04
N GLY A 222 -10.66 1.72 -7.00
CA GLY A 222 -9.82 2.56 -6.12
C GLY A 222 -9.85 2.16 -4.64
N ARG A 223 -10.43 1.01 -4.28
CA ARG A 223 -10.56 0.54 -2.89
C ARG A 223 -9.91 -0.82 -2.67
N ARG A 224 -9.72 -1.15 -1.39
CA ARG A 224 -9.19 -2.45 -0.99
C ARG A 224 -10.23 -3.56 -1.25
N PRO A 225 -9.88 -4.63 -1.99
CA PRO A 225 -10.82 -5.69 -2.36
C PRO A 225 -11.37 -6.44 -1.14
N SER A 226 -10.56 -6.62 -0.10
CA SER A 226 -10.94 -7.27 1.16
C SER A 226 -12.24 -6.68 1.72
N GLY A 227 -12.35 -5.35 1.78
CA GLY A 227 -13.53 -4.67 2.35
C GLY A 227 -14.84 -4.98 1.63
N ILE A 228 -14.74 -5.17 0.32
CA ILE A 228 -15.88 -5.45 -0.56
C ILE A 228 -16.28 -6.91 -0.41
N CYS A 229 -15.31 -7.82 -0.40
CA CYS A 229 -15.54 -9.25 -0.15
C CYS A 229 -16.22 -9.47 1.22
N GLY A 230 -15.74 -8.82 2.27
CA GLY A 230 -16.33 -8.93 3.62
C GLY A 230 -17.77 -8.42 3.68
N ALA A 231 -18.06 -7.27 3.05
CA ALA A 231 -19.42 -6.75 2.97
C ALA A 231 -20.35 -7.68 2.17
N ALA A 232 -19.88 -8.18 1.01
CA ALA A 232 -20.65 -9.10 0.17
C ALA A 232 -20.93 -10.44 0.86
N LEU A 233 -19.95 -11.00 1.58
CA LEU A 233 -20.15 -12.23 2.36
C LEU A 233 -21.11 -12.03 3.51
N LEU A 234 -21.05 -10.90 4.22
CA LEU A 234 -21.98 -10.60 5.30
C LEU A 234 -23.41 -10.47 4.78
N ILE A 235 -23.61 -9.77 3.67
CA ILE A 235 -24.92 -9.65 3.01
C ILE A 235 -25.41 -11.02 2.55
N ALA A 236 -24.58 -11.81 1.87
CA ALA A 236 -24.95 -13.15 1.39
C ALA A 236 -25.24 -14.14 2.52
N ALA A 237 -24.55 -14.04 3.66
CA ALA A 237 -24.83 -14.86 4.83
C ALA A 237 -26.17 -14.49 5.48
N ARG A 238 -26.47 -13.18 5.55
CA ARG A 238 -27.79 -12.68 5.93
C ARG A 238 -28.83 -13.23 4.95
N CYS A 239 -28.61 -13.05 3.65
CA CYS A 239 -29.07 -13.77 2.44
C CYS A 239 -29.57 -15.21 2.60
N GLN A 240 -28.96 -15.97 3.49
CA GLN A 240 -29.23 -17.40 3.64
C GLN A 240 -29.61 -17.78 5.09
N SER A 241 -29.94 -16.78 5.91
CA SER A 241 -30.43 -16.85 7.29
C SER A 241 -29.40 -17.46 8.24
N VAL A 242 -28.11 -17.32 7.91
CA VAL A 242 -27.01 -17.78 8.75
C VAL A 242 -26.57 -16.63 9.66
N PRO A 243 -26.59 -16.79 11.00
CA PRO A 243 -26.12 -15.75 11.89
C PRO A 243 -24.60 -15.62 11.75
N CYS A 244 -24.14 -14.49 11.20
CA CYS A 244 -22.74 -14.10 11.18
C CYS A 244 -22.58 -12.79 11.95
N SER A 245 -21.65 -12.78 12.91
CA SER A 245 -21.30 -11.55 13.63
C SER A 245 -20.36 -10.69 12.77
N PHE A 246 -20.29 -9.39 13.07
CA PHE A 246 -19.34 -8.50 12.39
C PHE A 246 -17.89 -8.88 12.73
N GLN A 247 -17.65 -9.36 13.96
CA GLN A 247 -16.33 -9.74 14.45
C GLN A 247 -15.76 -10.93 13.68
N ASP A 248 -16.55 -11.99 13.48
CA ASP A 248 -16.10 -13.19 12.77
C ASP A 248 -15.66 -12.86 11.33
N VAL A 249 -16.38 -11.95 10.66
CA VAL A 249 -16.03 -11.52 9.30
C VAL A 249 -14.77 -10.63 9.30
N MET A 250 -14.62 -9.78 10.32
CA MET A 250 -13.43 -8.92 10.44
C MET A 250 -12.16 -9.72 10.67
N ASP A 251 -12.22 -10.76 11.50
CA ASP A 251 -11.09 -11.61 11.84
C ASP A 251 -10.64 -12.47 10.65
N VAL A 252 -11.57 -12.88 9.78
CA VAL A 252 -11.23 -13.63 8.55
C VAL A 252 -10.65 -12.73 7.46
N VAL A 253 -11.19 -11.52 7.29
CA VAL A 253 -10.88 -10.66 6.14
C VAL A 253 -9.82 -9.59 6.48
N ASN A 254 -9.39 -9.49 7.74
CA ASN A 254 -8.37 -8.58 8.29
C ASN A 254 -8.67 -7.10 8.01
N ILE A 255 -9.84 -6.62 8.44
CA ILE A 255 -10.31 -5.24 8.22
C ILE A 255 -10.90 -4.64 9.51
N GLY A 256 -10.81 -3.31 9.66
CA GLY A 256 -11.46 -2.60 10.75
C GLY A 256 -12.98 -2.47 10.63
N GLU A 257 -13.66 -2.38 11.76
CA GLU A 257 -15.12 -2.31 11.83
C GLU A 257 -15.70 -1.08 11.09
N ALA A 258 -15.08 0.08 11.27
CA ALA A 258 -15.50 1.32 10.62
C ALA A 258 -15.46 1.24 9.09
N THR A 259 -14.44 0.56 8.54
CA THR A 259 -14.31 0.34 7.10
C THR A 259 -15.39 -0.59 6.57
N LEU A 260 -15.72 -1.68 7.28
CA LEU A 260 -16.79 -2.60 6.90
C LEU A 260 -18.16 -1.91 6.93
N ARG A 261 -18.47 -1.17 8.01
CA ARG A 261 -19.70 -0.36 8.13
C ARG A 261 -19.82 0.68 7.02
N LEU A 262 -18.72 1.32 6.62
CA LEU A 262 -18.73 2.27 5.51
C LEU A 262 -19.09 1.58 4.19
N ARG A 263 -18.52 0.40 3.90
CA ARG A 263 -18.85 -0.38 2.70
C ARG A 263 -20.34 -0.77 2.68
N LEU A 264 -20.86 -1.25 3.81
CA LEU A 264 -22.28 -1.61 3.94
C LEU A 264 -23.21 -0.40 3.76
N ARG A 265 -22.82 0.77 4.27
CA ARG A 265 -23.59 2.01 4.07
C ARG A 265 -23.55 2.52 2.64
N GLU A 266 -22.43 2.31 1.94
CA GLU A 266 -22.31 2.60 0.50
C GLU A 266 -23.18 1.64 -0.31
N PHE A 267 -23.20 0.35 0.03
CA PHE A 267 -24.10 -0.62 -0.59
C PHE A 267 -25.58 -0.32 -0.30
N ALA A 268 -25.93 0.08 0.91
CA ALA A 268 -27.31 0.46 1.25
C ALA A 268 -27.84 1.66 0.43
N ALA A 269 -26.95 2.46 -0.15
CA ALA A 269 -27.33 3.58 -1.01
C ALA A 269 -27.54 3.15 -2.47
N THR A 270 -27.21 1.91 -2.86
CA THR A 270 -27.45 1.41 -4.22
C THR A 270 -28.87 0.87 -4.35
N PRO A 271 -29.48 0.96 -5.54
CA PRO A 271 -30.83 0.45 -5.80
C PRO A 271 -30.94 -1.06 -5.56
N ILE A 272 -29.84 -1.81 -5.73
CA ILE A 272 -29.79 -3.26 -5.48
C ILE A 272 -30.09 -3.60 -4.02
N ALA A 273 -29.76 -2.72 -3.07
CA ALA A 273 -30.04 -2.96 -1.66
C ALA A 273 -31.54 -2.92 -1.33
N GLN A 274 -32.39 -2.40 -2.23
CA GLN A 274 -33.83 -2.29 -2.04
C GLN A 274 -34.58 -3.55 -2.51
N LEU A 275 -33.90 -4.47 -3.20
CA LEU A 275 -34.48 -5.74 -3.62
C LEU A 275 -34.75 -6.64 -2.41
N THR A 276 -35.82 -7.43 -2.49
CA THR A 276 -36.11 -8.38 -1.41
C THR A 276 -35.06 -9.48 -1.35
N TYR A 277 -34.83 -9.97 -0.14
CA TYR A 277 -33.90 -11.03 0.22
C TYR A 277 -33.94 -12.26 -0.73
N ASN A 278 -35.14 -12.66 -1.19
CA ASN A 278 -35.34 -13.82 -2.07
C ASN A 278 -35.04 -13.53 -3.54
N GLN A 279 -35.06 -12.27 -3.96
CA GLN A 279 -34.82 -11.83 -5.34
C GLN A 279 -33.32 -11.68 -5.66
N ILE A 280 -32.50 -11.34 -4.66
CA ILE A 280 -31.04 -11.15 -4.79
C ILE A 280 -30.34 -12.43 -5.31
N GLY A 281 -30.89 -13.61 -5.01
CA GLY A 281 -30.36 -14.88 -5.47
C GLY A 281 -30.82 -15.32 -6.88
N LYS A 282 -31.80 -14.65 -7.49
CA LYS A 282 -32.46 -15.11 -8.72
C LYS A 282 -32.32 -14.17 -9.91
N LEU A 283 -32.29 -12.86 -9.68
CA LEU A 283 -32.22 -11.87 -10.76
C LEU A 283 -30.77 -11.65 -11.22
N GLU A 284 -30.55 -11.67 -12.54
CA GLU A 284 -29.35 -11.12 -13.14
C GLU A 284 -29.49 -9.60 -13.14
N PHE A 285 -28.66 -8.92 -12.36
CA PHE A 285 -28.73 -7.48 -12.18
C PHE A 285 -28.29 -6.74 -13.46
N ALA A 286 -29.24 -6.48 -14.35
CA ALA A 286 -29.11 -5.52 -15.44
C ALA A 286 -30.01 -4.34 -15.13
N GLY A 287 -29.48 -3.11 -15.14
CA GLY A 287 -30.36 -1.94 -15.11
C GLY A 287 -29.70 -0.65 -14.66
N MET A 288 -29.20 -0.56 -13.42
CA MET A 288 -28.92 0.77 -12.85
C MET A 288 -27.46 0.93 -12.44
N GLU A 289 -26.66 1.51 -13.33
CA GLU A 289 -25.30 1.96 -13.00
C GLU A 289 -25.38 3.17 -12.05
N CYS A 290 -24.69 3.07 -10.91
CA CYS A 290 -24.57 4.17 -9.96
C CYS A 290 -23.26 4.92 -10.17
N ASP A 291 -23.32 6.25 -10.03
CA ASP A 291 -22.13 7.09 -10.03
C ASP A 291 -21.16 6.70 -8.90
N PRO A 292 -19.84 6.78 -9.13
CA PRO A 292 -18.88 6.53 -8.09
C PRO A 292 -19.11 7.47 -6.90
N PRO A 293 -19.01 6.97 -5.67
CA PRO A 293 -19.30 7.73 -4.44
C PRO A 293 -18.42 8.97 -4.21
N ILE A 294 -17.30 9.13 -4.93
CA ILE A 294 -16.57 10.39 -4.93
C ILE A 294 -17.38 11.51 -5.60
N GLN A 295 -18.06 11.20 -6.72
CA GLN A 295 -18.96 12.13 -7.39
C GLN A 295 -20.16 12.44 -6.50
N GLN A 296 -20.70 11.42 -5.81
CA GLN A 296 -21.76 11.63 -4.81
C GLN A 296 -21.30 12.59 -3.70
N ARG A 297 -20.09 12.42 -3.15
CA ARG A 297 -19.51 13.34 -2.13
C ARG A 297 -19.31 14.75 -2.66
N HIS A 298 -18.76 14.90 -3.87
CA HIS A 298 -18.62 16.21 -4.50
C HIS A 298 -19.98 16.88 -4.71
N ARG A 299 -21.01 16.10 -5.08
CA ARG A 299 -22.40 16.55 -5.18
C ARG A 299 -22.95 16.98 -3.83
N GLU A 300 -22.82 16.18 -2.77
CA GLU A 300 -23.26 16.57 -1.41
C GLU A 300 -22.58 17.88 -0.98
N ARG A 301 -21.27 18.02 -1.27
CA ARG A 301 -20.50 19.22 -0.93
C ARG A 301 -20.97 20.46 -1.70
N ARG A 302 -21.37 20.31 -2.97
CA ARG A 302 -21.95 21.41 -3.76
C ARG A 302 -23.30 21.84 -3.20
N ILE A 303 -24.17 20.89 -2.87
CA ILE A 303 -25.49 21.17 -2.27
C ILE A 303 -25.33 21.86 -0.92
N LEU A 304 -24.42 21.36 -0.06
CA LEU A 304 -24.09 22.00 1.22
C LEU A 304 -23.60 23.44 1.03
N LYS A 305 -22.74 23.71 0.06
CA LYS A 305 -22.30 25.08 -0.27
C LYS A 305 -23.47 25.98 -0.73
N CYS A 306 -24.43 25.44 -1.48
CA CYS A 306 -25.62 26.22 -1.86
C CYS A 306 -26.50 26.56 -0.65
N ILE A 307 -26.61 25.64 0.32
CA ILE A 307 -27.32 25.88 1.59
C ILE A 307 -26.65 26.97 2.42
N THR A 308 -25.31 26.97 2.51
CA THR A 308 -24.59 28.00 3.28
C THR A 308 -24.68 29.40 2.68
N VAL A 309 -24.80 29.50 1.35
CA VAL A 309 -24.91 30.78 0.64
C VAL A 309 -26.36 31.28 0.61
N GLY A 310 -27.34 30.52 1.15
CA GLY A 310 -28.75 30.92 1.20
C GLY A 310 -29.44 30.96 -0.17
N ASN A 311 -28.86 30.33 -1.18
CA ASN A 311 -29.30 30.46 -2.57
C ASN A 311 -30.26 29.31 -2.94
N GLU A 312 -31.52 29.42 -2.48
CA GLU A 312 -32.55 28.38 -2.64
C GLU A 312 -32.84 28.03 -4.11
N SER A 313 -32.79 29.03 -5.01
CA SER A 313 -33.06 28.83 -6.44
C SER A 313 -32.01 27.95 -7.13
N ASN A 314 -30.73 28.08 -6.75
CA ASN A 314 -29.68 27.21 -7.28
C ASN A 314 -29.76 25.79 -6.70
N MET A 315 -30.24 25.65 -5.47
CA MET A 315 -30.48 24.36 -4.84
C MET A 315 -31.58 23.59 -5.57
N GLN A 316 -32.72 24.23 -5.86
CA GLN A 316 -33.84 23.62 -6.56
C GLN A 316 -33.47 23.22 -8.00
N LYS A 317 -32.68 24.05 -8.70
CA LYS A 317 -32.16 23.73 -10.06
C LYS A 317 -31.24 22.52 -10.07
N LEU A 318 -30.36 22.39 -9.09
CA LEU A 318 -29.49 21.21 -8.97
C LEU A 318 -30.29 19.94 -8.65
N LEU A 319 -31.32 20.05 -7.80
CA LEU A 319 -32.23 18.94 -7.49
C LEU A 319 -33.04 18.49 -8.72
N SER A 320 -33.64 19.44 -9.44
CA SER A 320 -34.53 19.16 -10.57
C SER A 320 -33.77 18.61 -11.78
N ALA A 321 -32.59 19.14 -12.06
CA ALA A 321 -31.69 18.59 -13.07
C ALA A 321 -31.29 17.14 -12.76
N GLU A 322 -31.26 16.76 -11.48
CA GLU A 322 -30.91 15.39 -11.11
C GLU A 322 -32.06 14.41 -11.20
N LEU A 323 -33.25 14.81 -10.75
CA LEU A 323 -34.47 14.01 -10.94
C LEU A 323 -34.70 13.70 -12.42
N LEU A 324 -34.34 14.63 -13.32
CA LEU A 324 -34.37 14.42 -14.76
C LEU A 324 -33.33 13.40 -15.24
N LYS A 325 -32.10 13.41 -14.71
CA LYS A 325 -31.08 12.41 -15.05
C LYS A 325 -31.45 11.01 -14.58
N GLU A 326 -31.94 10.88 -13.35
CA GLU A 326 -32.40 9.61 -12.80
C GLU A 326 -33.63 9.09 -13.56
N LYS A 327 -34.59 9.96 -13.92
CA LYS A 327 -35.71 9.60 -14.81
C LYS A 327 -35.26 9.16 -16.20
N ASN A 328 -34.29 9.85 -16.79
CA ASN A 328 -33.77 9.50 -18.12
C ASN A 328 -33.00 8.18 -18.10
N ALA A 329 -32.25 7.89 -17.03
CA ALA A 329 -31.58 6.60 -16.85
C ALA A 329 -32.58 5.45 -16.73
N LEU A 330 -33.68 5.65 -15.98
CA LEU A 330 -34.78 4.68 -15.88
C LEU A 330 -35.50 4.44 -17.22
N GLY A 331 -35.74 5.50 -18.00
CA GLY A 331 -36.36 5.40 -19.32
C GLY A 331 -35.51 4.68 -20.38
N SER A 332 -34.20 4.55 -20.16
CA SER A 332 -33.32 3.70 -20.99
C SER A 332 -33.43 2.23 -20.61
N ILE A 333 -33.70 1.91 -19.35
CA ILE A 333 -33.86 0.53 -18.84
C ILE A 333 -35.17 -0.08 -19.35
N GLU A 334 -36.26 0.69 -19.36
CA GLU A 334 -37.56 0.26 -19.93
C GLU A 334 -37.47 -0.15 -21.41
N LYS A 335 -36.47 0.36 -22.14
CA LYS A 335 -36.27 0.05 -23.56
C LYS A 335 -35.47 -1.22 -23.82
N GLU A 336 -34.68 -1.69 -22.85
CA GLU A 336 -33.79 -2.86 -23.03
C GLU A 336 -34.40 -4.19 -22.56
N GLN A 337 -35.51 -4.18 -21.82
CA GLN A 337 -36.19 -5.42 -21.37
C GLN A 337 -37.72 -5.34 -21.49
N PRO A 338 -38.34 -5.91 -22.53
CA PRO A 338 -39.79 -5.86 -22.74
C PRO A 338 -40.58 -6.98 -22.01
N PHE A 339 -39.96 -7.77 -21.13
CA PHE A 339 -40.63 -8.91 -20.50
C PHE A 339 -40.38 -8.95 -18.98
N ILE A 340 -41.21 -8.20 -18.24
CA ILE A 340 -41.88 -8.52 -16.97
C ILE A 340 -42.56 -7.20 -16.53
N ILE A 341 -43.86 -7.09 -16.80
CA ILE A 341 -44.59 -5.82 -16.73
C ILE A 341 -44.99 -5.46 -15.27
N ASP A 342 -44.88 -6.38 -14.32
CA ASP A 342 -45.25 -6.15 -12.91
C ASP A 342 -44.07 -5.76 -11.98
N GLU A 343 -42.81 -5.93 -12.41
CA GLU A 343 -41.63 -5.71 -11.54
C GLU A 343 -41.02 -4.30 -11.68
N ASN A 344 -41.39 -3.55 -12.71
CA ASN A 344 -40.87 -2.20 -12.97
C ASN A 344 -41.41 -1.14 -11.98
N GLU A 345 -42.63 -1.29 -11.47
CA GLU A 345 -43.20 -0.39 -10.46
C GLU A 345 -42.48 -0.52 -9.10
N ALA A 346 -42.00 -1.72 -8.76
CA ALA A 346 -41.22 -1.95 -7.56
C ALA A 346 -39.84 -1.27 -7.65
N ILE A 347 -39.18 -1.35 -8.81
CA ILE A 347 -37.87 -0.71 -9.03
C ILE A 347 -38.03 0.82 -9.12
N LEU A 348 -39.06 1.34 -9.79
CA LEU A 348 -39.39 2.76 -9.84
C LEU A 348 -39.76 3.33 -8.47
N SER A 349 -40.58 2.63 -7.69
CA SER A 349 -40.93 3.06 -6.33
C SER A 349 -39.73 2.95 -5.37
N ALA A 350 -38.85 1.97 -5.55
CA ALA A 350 -37.62 1.82 -4.80
C ALA A 350 -36.64 2.96 -5.11
N THR A 351 -36.42 3.28 -6.38
CA THR A 351 -35.56 4.40 -6.78
C THR A 351 -36.10 5.76 -6.33
N GLN A 352 -37.42 5.98 -6.38
CA GLN A 352 -38.06 7.15 -5.78
C GLN A 352 -37.89 7.21 -4.25
N LYS A 353 -37.96 6.05 -3.56
CA LYS A 353 -37.65 5.95 -2.12
C LYS A 353 -36.17 6.22 -1.83
N ALA A 354 -35.24 5.75 -2.67
CA ALA A 354 -33.81 6.05 -2.55
C ALA A 354 -33.53 7.55 -2.73
N ALA A 355 -34.12 8.16 -3.76
CA ALA A 355 -33.99 9.59 -4.03
C ALA A 355 -34.54 10.42 -2.86
N THR A 356 -35.71 10.08 -2.33
CA THR A 356 -36.29 10.77 -1.16
C THR A 356 -35.48 10.53 0.13
N GLU A 357 -34.90 9.35 0.32
CA GLU A 357 -34.03 9.06 1.45
C GLU A 357 -32.69 9.83 1.37
N ILE A 358 -32.12 9.97 0.16
CA ILE A 358 -30.95 10.83 -0.08
C ILE A 358 -31.29 12.27 0.28
N LEU A 359 -32.46 12.78 -0.14
CA LEU A 359 -32.90 14.13 0.21
C LEU A 359 -33.09 14.31 1.72
N GLN A 360 -33.74 13.36 2.39
CA GLN A 360 -33.90 13.41 3.85
C GLN A 360 -32.55 13.35 4.57
N ARG A 361 -31.59 12.56 4.07
CA ARG A 361 -30.24 12.45 4.62
C ARG A 361 -29.46 13.75 4.42
N MET A 362 -29.60 14.40 3.28
CA MET A 362 -29.05 15.73 3.01
C MET A 362 -29.67 16.77 3.94
N GLN A 363 -30.99 16.77 4.12
CA GLN A 363 -31.69 17.65 5.05
C GLN A 363 -31.22 17.43 6.50
N ARG A 364 -31.04 16.18 6.93
CA ARG A 364 -30.49 15.87 8.27
C ARG A 364 -29.06 16.38 8.41
N LYS A 365 -28.17 16.10 7.45
CA LYS A 365 -26.78 16.60 7.45
C LYS A 365 -26.73 18.13 7.44
N ALA A 366 -27.56 18.77 6.63
CA ALA A 366 -27.69 20.23 6.58
C ALA A 366 -28.17 20.78 7.92
N ARG A 367 -29.16 20.15 8.55
CA ARG A 367 -29.65 20.53 9.89
C ARG A 367 -28.57 20.37 10.95
N THR A 368 -27.83 19.26 10.96
CA THR A 368 -26.69 19.07 11.89
C THR A 368 -25.57 20.09 11.62
N TYR A 369 -25.27 20.39 10.36
CA TYR A 369 -24.28 21.39 9.97
C TYR A 369 -24.70 22.81 10.41
N LEU A 370 -25.94 23.20 10.16
CA LEU A 370 -26.51 24.48 10.58
C LEU A 370 -26.55 24.59 12.12
N THR A 371 -26.86 23.50 12.82
CA THR A 371 -26.82 23.46 14.30
C THR A 371 -25.38 23.63 14.80
N ARG A 372 -24.41 22.98 14.15
CA ARG A 372 -22.98 23.13 14.46
C ARG A 372 -22.47 24.54 14.17
N GLN A 373 -22.90 25.16 13.09
CA GLN A 373 -22.57 26.57 12.81
C GLN A 373 -23.22 27.53 13.81
N ARG A 374 -24.49 27.32 14.17
CA ARG A 374 -25.16 28.13 15.19
C ARG A 374 -24.48 28.01 16.54
N THR A 375 -24.03 26.81 16.93
CA THR A 375 -23.29 26.61 18.18
C THR A 375 -21.90 27.24 18.15
N THR A 376 -21.18 27.19 17.02
CA THR A 376 -19.91 27.92 16.88
C THR A 376 -20.12 29.44 16.88
N ALA A 377 -21.14 29.95 16.17
CA ALA A 377 -21.45 31.37 16.15
C ALA A 377 -21.89 31.87 17.54
N ALA A 378 -22.70 31.09 18.26
CA ALA A 378 -23.08 31.37 19.63
C ALA A 378 -21.86 31.36 20.57
N PHE A 379 -20.91 30.45 20.39
CA PHE A 379 -19.66 30.42 21.16
C PHE A 379 -18.81 31.66 20.92
N TYR A 380 -18.59 32.06 19.66
CA TYR A 380 -17.84 33.29 19.36
C TYR A 380 -18.54 34.55 19.88
N LYS A 381 -19.88 34.58 19.83
CA LYS A 381 -20.66 35.70 20.38
C LYS A 381 -20.54 35.79 21.91
N LEU A 382 -20.54 34.66 22.61
CA LEU A 382 -20.28 34.62 24.05
C LEU A 382 -18.86 35.12 24.39
N LEU A 383 -17.88 34.73 23.57
CA LEU A 383 -16.49 35.17 23.73
C LEU A 383 -16.34 36.68 23.47
N GLU A 384 -17.08 37.22 22.49
CA GLU A 384 -17.17 38.65 22.21
C GLU A 384 -17.84 39.40 23.36
N ASP A 385 -18.96 38.89 23.89
CA ASP A 385 -19.65 39.48 25.05
C ASP A 385 -18.74 39.46 26.31
N GLU A 386 -17.96 38.39 26.53
CA GLU A 386 -16.98 38.26 27.63
C GLU A 386 -15.82 39.24 27.48
N LEU A 387 -15.25 39.37 26.28
CA LEU A 387 -14.20 40.36 26.00
C LEU A 387 -14.71 41.81 26.13
N VAL A 388 -15.95 42.10 25.76
CA VAL A 388 -16.56 43.43 25.92
C VAL A 388 -16.75 43.77 27.41
N LEU A 389 -17.08 42.79 28.25
CA LEU A 389 -17.16 42.97 29.70
C LEU A 389 -15.78 43.20 30.32
N GLU A 390 -14.74 42.46 29.91
CA GLU A 390 -13.37 42.67 30.40
C GLU A 390 -12.83 44.06 30.02
N VAL A 391 -13.16 44.57 28.84
CA VAL A 391 -12.78 45.93 28.40
C VAL A 391 -13.50 47.02 29.21
N GLN A 392 -14.72 46.75 29.70
CA GLN A 392 -15.47 47.69 30.55
C GLN A 392 -15.03 47.69 32.02
N GLU A 393 -14.35 46.65 32.49
CA GLU A 393 -13.92 46.51 33.89
C GLU A 393 -12.57 47.17 34.22
N VAL A 394 -11.87 47.79 33.25
CA VAL A 394 -10.62 48.53 33.54
C VAL A 394 -10.95 49.87 34.24
N PRO A 395 -10.67 50.03 35.55
CA PRO A 395 -10.90 51.29 36.23
C PRO A 395 -9.78 52.25 35.86
N SER A 396 -10.17 53.36 35.24
CA SER A 396 -9.36 54.57 35.05
C SER A 396 -8.40 54.86 36.22
N GLN A 397 -7.12 54.52 36.03
CA GLN A 397 -6.03 55.15 36.77
C GLN A 397 -5.52 56.34 35.96
N SER A 398 -5.72 57.50 36.58
CA SER A 398 -5.36 58.84 36.14
C SER A 398 -3.90 58.97 35.73
N VAL A 399 -3.66 59.38 34.48
CA VAL A 399 -2.48 60.17 34.10
C VAL A 399 -3.00 61.43 33.41
N GLN A 400 -2.66 62.58 33.96
CA GLN A 400 -3.12 63.88 33.48
C GLN A 400 -2.46 64.26 32.14
N PRO A 401 -3.16 65.03 31.28
CA PRO A 401 -2.61 65.51 30.02
C PRO A 401 -1.87 66.84 30.19
N GLU A 402 -0.68 66.96 29.62
CA GLU A 402 -0.13 68.27 29.28
C GLU A 402 -0.66 68.70 27.91
N VAL A 403 -1.13 69.96 27.88
CA VAL A 403 -1.80 70.61 26.77
C VAL A 403 -0.77 71.22 25.83
N SER A 404 -0.86 70.89 24.54
CA SER A 404 -0.49 71.83 23.48
C SER A 404 -1.45 71.69 22.31
N THR A 405 -2.24 72.74 22.13
CA THR A 405 -3.25 73.01 21.11
C THR A 405 -2.68 73.07 19.69
N SER A 406 -3.35 72.41 18.73
CA SER A 406 -3.74 73.03 17.44
C SER A 406 -4.65 72.10 16.62
N ASN A 407 -5.95 72.43 16.63
CA ASN A 407 -6.95 72.48 15.56
C ASN A 407 -7.16 71.33 14.54
N ASP A 408 -8.46 70.99 14.49
CA ASP A 408 -9.33 70.74 13.33
C ASP A 408 -9.37 69.35 12.67
N GLY A 409 -10.57 68.75 12.72
CA GLY A 409 -11.02 67.73 11.76
C GLY A 409 -11.95 66.65 12.31
N VAL A 410 -13.20 66.98 12.62
CA VAL A 410 -14.31 66.01 12.73
C VAL A 410 -14.61 65.45 11.34
N ILE A 411 -14.55 64.13 11.12
CA ILE A 411 -15.36 63.45 10.10
C ILE A 411 -15.85 62.09 10.62
N ASP A 412 -17.16 61.94 10.55
CA ASP A 412 -18.00 60.81 10.94
C ASP A 412 -17.66 59.49 10.23
N ILE A 413 -17.75 58.40 10.99
CA ILE A 413 -17.77 57.02 10.51
C ILE A 413 -19.21 56.69 10.12
N GLU A 414 -19.61 57.06 8.90
CA GLU A 414 -20.72 56.43 8.19
C GLU A 414 -20.70 56.80 6.70
N SER A 415 -19.95 56.05 5.91
CA SER A 415 -20.25 55.67 4.52
C SER A 415 -18.98 55.30 3.77
N THR A 416 -18.85 54.02 3.41
CA THR A 416 -18.48 53.59 2.04
C THR A 416 -18.50 52.07 1.98
N LYS A 417 -19.59 51.54 1.44
CA LYS A 417 -19.55 50.26 0.71
C LYS A 417 -18.56 50.41 -0.44
N CYS A 418 -17.61 49.48 -0.57
CA CYS A 418 -16.91 49.29 -1.83
C CYS A 418 -17.35 47.95 -2.44
N ASP A 419 -18.23 48.08 -3.43
CA ASP A 419 -18.50 47.09 -4.46
C ASP A 419 -17.25 46.91 -5.32
N THR A 420 -16.67 45.71 -5.36
CA THR A 420 -15.85 45.31 -6.51
C THR A 420 -16.47 44.10 -7.20
N LYS A 421 -17.15 44.42 -8.30
CA LYS A 421 -17.70 43.50 -9.30
C LYS A 421 -16.58 42.58 -9.80
N ARG A 422 -16.82 41.29 -9.69
CA ARG A 422 -15.98 40.24 -10.27
C ARG A 422 -16.27 40.18 -11.77
N THR A 423 -15.37 40.73 -12.59
CA THR A 423 -15.42 40.58 -14.04
C THR A 423 -14.79 39.24 -14.44
N ASP A 424 -15.52 38.47 -15.23
CA ASP A 424 -15.03 37.27 -15.91
C ASP A 424 -13.93 37.64 -16.91
N CYS A 425 -12.79 36.94 -16.89
CA CYS A 425 -11.81 36.96 -17.97
C CYS A 425 -11.50 35.55 -18.46
N LYS A 426 -11.81 35.33 -19.74
CA LYS A 426 -11.46 34.15 -20.53
C LYS A 426 -9.96 34.18 -20.89
N LEU A 427 -9.38 32.99 -20.81
CA LEU A 427 -8.15 32.45 -21.44
C LEU A 427 -7.40 33.32 -22.45
N GLU A 428 -6.08 33.41 -22.28
CA GLU A 428 -5.10 33.12 -23.34
C GLU A 428 -3.74 32.68 -22.74
N LYS A 429 -3.04 31.80 -23.46
CA LYS A 429 -1.73 31.22 -23.10
C LYS A 429 -0.64 32.09 -23.71
N GLU A 430 0.21 32.72 -22.90
CA GLU A 430 1.55 33.11 -23.34
C GLU A 430 2.57 32.91 -22.21
N HIS A 431 3.75 32.43 -22.58
CA HIS A 431 4.88 32.17 -21.71
C HIS A 431 5.42 33.49 -21.12
N ALA A 432 5.12 33.79 -19.86
CA ALA A 432 5.75 34.89 -19.15
C ALA A 432 7.08 34.43 -18.54
N ILE A 433 8.14 35.14 -18.90
CA ILE A 433 9.46 35.09 -18.30
C ILE A 433 9.33 35.58 -16.86
N ASP A 434 9.86 34.82 -15.91
CA ASP A 434 9.82 35.07 -14.46
C ASP A 434 10.69 36.29 -14.11
N SER A 435 10.18 37.49 -14.39
CA SER A 435 10.70 38.75 -13.89
C SER A 435 9.89 39.09 -12.64
N LEU A 436 10.52 38.99 -11.47
CA LEU A 436 9.97 39.30 -10.14
C LEU A 436 9.69 40.82 -9.95
N SER A 437 9.26 41.49 -11.01
CA SER A 437 8.85 42.89 -11.02
C SER A 437 7.38 43.09 -10.60
N ASP A 438 6.65 41.99 -10.35
CA ASP A 438 5.23 41.97 -9.99
C ASP A 438 5.01 41.90 -8.47
N LEU A 439 6.05 42.09 -7.67
CA LEU A 439 5.98 42.14 -6.21
C LEU A 439 6.24 43.58 -5.77
N ASP A 440 5.17 44.29 -5.46
CA ASP A 440 5.24 45.63 -4.89
C ASP A 440 5.84 45.54 -3.47
N ASP A 441 6.99 46.17 -3.24
CA ASP A 441 7.67 46.17 -1.94
C ASP A 441 6.77 46.68 -0.79
N ASP A 442 5.76 47.51 -1.11
CA ASP A 442 4.75 48.01 -0.17
C ASP A 442 3.77 46.93 0.31
N GLU A 443 3.42 45.96 -0.55
CA GLU A 443 2.61 44.79 -0.16
C GLU A 443 3.41 43.90 0.78
N ILE A 444 4.71 43.69 0.49
CA ILE A 444 5.61 42.92 1.34
C ILE A 444 5.79 43.61 2.70
N CYS A 445 5.95 44.94 2.74
CA CYS A 445 6.07 45.69 3.97
C CYS A 445 4.80 45.63 4.84
N GLY A 446 3.61 45.52 4.23
CA GLY A 446 2.36 45.26 4.96
C GLY A 446 2.22 43.85 5.54
N LEU A 447 2.96 42.86 4.99
CA LEU A 447 3.03 41.50 5.55
C LEU A 447 4.16 41.33 6.58
N ILE A 448 5.13 42.24 6.63
CA ILE A 448 6.19 42.27 7.62
C ILE A 448 5.64 42.91 8.89
N LEU A 449 5.71 42.16 9.99
CA LEU A 449 5.28 42.65 11.30
C LEU A 449 6.14 43.85 11.70
N THR A 450 5.50 44.91 12.21
CA THR A 450 6.22 45.99 12.90
C THR A 450 6.99 45.39 14.08
N PRO A 451 8.12 45.99 14.50
CA PRO A 451 8.92 45.47 15.60
C PRO A 451 8.09 45.30 16.88
N GLU A 452 7.14 46.20 17.13
CA GLU A 452 6.23 46.14 18.28
C GLU A 452 5.24 44.96 18.18
N GLU A 453 4.66 44.71 17.01
CA GLU A 453 3.77 43.56 16.79
C GLU A 453 4.51 42.22 16.84
N ALA A 454 5.77 42.20 16.38
CA ALA A 454 6.65 41.05 16.50
C ALA A 454 6.98 40.76 17.96
N ASP A 455 7.27 41.79 18.77
CA ASP A 455 7.55 41.65 20.21
C ASP A 455 6.30 41.15 20.98
N GLN A 456 5.11 41.65 20.65
CA GLN A 456 3.87 41.15 21.25
C GLN A 456 3.57 39.70 20.86
N LYS A 457 3.78 39.34 19.59
CA LYS A 457 3.56 37.96 19.11
C LYS A 457 4.60 36.99 19.66
N THR A 458 5.85 37.42 19.84
CA THR A 458 6.89 36.61 20.47
C THR A 458 6.57 36.38 21.94
N LEU A 459 6.15 37.42 22.68
CA LEU A 459 5.73 37.29 24.08
C LEU A 459 4.52 36.34 24.24
N LEU A 460 3.50 36.47 23.38
CA LEU A 460 2.36 35.54 23.35
C LEU A 460 2.81 34.10 23.04
N TRP A 461 3.71 33.94 22.07
CA TRP A 461 4.23 32.63 21.69
C TRP A 461 5.08 32.00 22.80
N GLU A 462 5.89 32.78 23.50
CA GLU A 462 6.68 32.36 24.65
C GLU A 462 5.82 31.99 25.85
N GLN A 463 4.73 32.72 26.09
CA GLN A 463 3.79 32.38 27.16
C GLN A 463 3.03 31.07 26.84
N MET A 464 2.61 30.89 25.59
CA MET A 464 1.90 29.69 25.14
C MET A 464 2.79 28.45 25.01
N ASN A 465 4.05 28.62 24.60
CA ASN A 465 4.98 27.51 24.32
C ASN A 465 6.13 27.41 25.31
N GLY A 466 6.13 28.20 26.38
CA GLY A 466 7.21 28.25 27.37
C GLY A 466 7.51 26.90 28.01
N GLU A 467 6.48 26.11 28.32
CA GLU A 467 6.64 24.75 28.84
C GLU A 467 7.32 23.81 27.83
N TYR A 468 7.01 23.97 26.54
CA TYR A 468 7.61 23.19 25.47
C TYR A 468 9.10 23.53 25.28
N VAL A 469 9.46 24.82 25.36
CA VAL A 469 10.85 25.29 25.27
C VAL A 469 11.68 24.76 26.44
N LYS A 470 11.16 24.88 27.68
CA LYS A 470 11.80 24.33 28.89
C LYS A 470 12.02 22.81 28.79
N MET A 471 11.00 22.06 28.39
CA MET A 471 11.10 20.60 28.22
C MET A 471 12.12 20.22 27.13
N ARG A 472 12.24 21.02 26.06
CA ARG A 472 13.24 20.81 25.00
C ARG A 472 14.65 21.11 25.48
N GLU A 473 14.83 22.12 26.31
CA GLU A 473 16.10 22.48 26.93
C GLU A 473 16.55 21.44 27.96
N GLU A 474 15.64 20.96 28.81
CA GLU A 474 15.89 19.84 29.73
C GLU A 474 16.32 18.58 28.98
N LYS A 475 15.62 18.23 27.89
CA LYS A 475 16.03 17.09 27.02
C LYS A 475 17.41 17.31 26.40
N ARG A 476 17.78 18.56 26.07
CA ARG A 476 19.10 18.89 25.53
C ARG A 476 20.19 18.77 26.60
N LEU A 477 19.91 19.22 27.82
CA LEU A 477 20.80 19.10 28.98
C LEU A 477 21.00 17.64 29.40
N ILE A 478 19.95 16.83 29.40
CA ILE A 478 20.02 15.38 29.63
C ILE A 478 20.87 14.71 28.54
N LYS A 479 20.70 15.11 27.27
CA LYS A 479 21.47 14.58 26.15
C LYS A 479 22.95 15.00 26.16
N SER A 480 23.27 16.20 26.65
CA SER A 480 24.66 16.64 26.85
C SER A 480 25.28 16.03 28.11
N ALA A 481 24.50 15.79 29.17
CA ALA A 481 24.96 15.12 30.38
C ALA A 481 25.20 13.62 30.15
N THR A 482 24.42 12.98 29.27
CA THR A 482 24.61 11.57 28.89
C THR A 482 25.61 11.36 27.75
N SER A 483 26.15 12.43 27.14
CA SER A 483 27.25 12.32 26.19
C SER A 483 28.59 12.29 26.93
N THR A 484 28.93 11.14 27.52
CA THR A 484 30.35 10.84 27.70
C THR A 484 30.98 10.75 26.30
N PRO A 485 32.15 11.36 26.07
CA PRO A 485 32.78 11.31 24.76
C PRO A 485 33.09 9.83 24.48
N LYS A 486 32.48 9.27 23.44
CA LYS A 486 32.90 7.97 22.90
C LYS A 486 34.36 8.13 22.50
N LYS A 487 35.29 7.69 23.35
CA LYS A 487 36.69 7.49 22.97
C LYS A 487 36.65 6.60 21.74
N LYS A 488 36.99 7.16 20.56
CA LYS A 488 37.32 6.34 19.40
C LYS A 488 38.39 5.37 19.90
N ARG A 489 38.15 4.06 19.83
CA ARG A 489 39.17 3.05 20.11
C ARG A 489 40.35 3.40 19.22
N LYS A 490 41.45 3.89 19.82
CA LYS A 490 42.74 3.89 19.13
C LYS A 490 43.01 2.41 18.83
N ARG A 491 43.21 2.10 17.56
CA ARG A 491 43.81 0.81 17.17
C ARG A 491 45.13 0.74 17.94
N ALA A 492 45.33 -0.32 18.72
CA ALA A 492 46.62 -0.57 19.35
C ALA A 492 47.67 -0.58 18.23
N THR A 493 48.58 0.39 18.28
CA THR A 493 49.84 0.33 17.53
C THR A 493 50.58 -0.93 17.96
N GLU A 494 51.23 -1.61 17.02
CA GLU A 494 51.93 -2.91 17.13
C GLU A 494 53.03 -3.02 18.22
N ALA A 495 53.15 -2.05 19.14
CA ALA A 495 54.22 -1.96 20.13
C ALA A 495 53.99 -2.74 21.44
N GLU A 496 52.83 -3.37 21.66
CA GLU A 496 52.50 -4.07 22.92
C GLU A 496 52.24 -5.58 22.73
N ILE A 497 52.99 -6.25 21.85
CA ILE A 497 52.98 -7.72 21.77
C ILE A 497 54.15 -8.24 22.61
N PRO A 498 53.91 -9.03 23.69
CA PRO A 498 54.98 -9.65 24.45
C PRO A 498 55.78 -10.61 23.55
N PRO A 499 57.12 -10.70 23.71
CA PRO A 499 57.96 -11.55 22.89
C PRO A 499 57.52 -13.03 22.94
N PRO A 500 57.67 -13.76 21.83
CA PRO A 500 56.98 -15.02 21.57
C PRO A 500 57.32 -16.19 22.51
N ASP A 501 58.38 -16.08 23.31
CA ASP A 501 58.82 -17.11 24.27
C ASP A 501 58.35 -16.90 25.71
N THR A 502 57.54 -15.87 25.98
CA THR A 502 57.04 -15.61 27.34
C THR A 502 55.68 -16.30 27.57
N ALA A 503 55.44 -16.86 28.76
CA ALA A 503 54.14 -17.45 29.13
C ALA A 503 52.95 -16.48 28.91
N GLN A 504 53.21 -15.18 29.01
CA GLN A 504 52.25 -14.11 28.74
C GLN A 504 51.78 -14.06 27.27
N HIS A 505 52.62 -14.48 26.31
CA HIS A 505 52.27 -14.52 24.89
C HIS A 505 51.28 -15.65 24.57
N ALA A 506 51.39 -16.80 25.25
CA ALA A 506 50.43 -17.89 25.14
C ALA A 506 49.03 -17.48 25.66
N ILE A 507 48.99 -16.77 26.79
CA ILE A 507 47.74 -16.22 27.36
C ILE A 507 47.14 -15.16 26.43
N TYR A 508 47.97 -14.31 25.80
CA TYR A 508 47.52 -13.32 24.82
C TYR A 508 46.86 -13.97 23.59
N LYS A 509 47.41 -15.07 23.06
CA LYS A 509 46.82 -15.81 21.93
C LYS A 509 45.48 -16.48 22.24
N LEU A 510 45.24 -16.82 23.52
CA LEU A 510 44.00 -17.45 23.96
C LEU A 510 42.87 -16.44 24.21
N LYS A 511 43.15 -15.13 24.29
CA LYS A 511 42.12 -14.09 24.47
C LYS A 511 41.36 -13.82 23.16
N SER A 512 40.03 -14.00 23.20
CA SER A 512 39.13 -13.77 22.07
C SER A 512 38.90 -12.28 21.83
N ARG A 513 39.04 -11.83 20.57
CA ARG A 513 38.85 -10.42 20.19
C ARG A 513 37.41 -9.90 20.35
N ASN A 514 36.45 -10.80 20.60
CA ASN A 514 35.01 -10.47 20.67
C ASN A 514 34.49 -10.25 22.11
N ILE A 515 35.35 -10.35 23.14
CA ILE A 515 34.94 -10.21 24.54
C ILE A 515 35.56 -8.95 25.15
N ASN A 516 34.77 -8.18 25.91
CA ASN A 516 35.25 -7.00 26.61
C ASN A 516 35.80 -7.37 27.99
N TYR A 517 37.09 -7.72 28.05
CA TYR A 517 37.73 -8.21 29.27
C TYR A 517 37.87 -7.14 30.37
N GLU A 518 37.83 -5.84 30.04
CA GLU A 518 37.82 -4.78 31.04
C GLU A 518 36.55 -4.84 31.91
N VAL A 519 35.39 -5.05 31.27
CA VAL A 519 34.11 -5.19 31.97
C VAL A 519 34.07 -6.47 32.81
N ILE A 520 34.70 -7.55 32.36
CA ILE A 520 34.82 -8.79 33.14
C ILE A 520 35.72 -8.57 34.36
N ASN A 521 36.84 -7.87 34.21
CA ASN A 521 37.72 -7.56 35.34
C ASN A 521 37.04 -6.60 36.34
N GLU A 522 36.21 -5.68 35.87
CA GLU A 522 35.43 -4.77 36.71
C GLU A 522 34.29 -5.50 37.45
N LEU A 523 33.69 -6.52 36.82
CA LEU A 523 32.64 -7.37 37.42
C LEU A 523 33.18 -8.39 38.43
N PHE A 524 34.40 -8.88 38.26
CA PHE A 524 34.95 -9.96 39.09
C PHE A 524 36.10 -9.55 40.02
N GLY A 525 36.66 -8.34 39.88
CA GLY A 525 37.75 -7.84 40.72
C GLY A 525 39.04 -8.65 40.58
N ASP A 526 40.20 -8.03 40.83
CA ASP A 526 41.50 -8.70 40.80
C ASP A 526 41.60 -9.79 41.89
N SER A 527 41.15 -10.99 41.55
CA SER A 527 41.30 -12.21 42.37
C SER A 527 42.67 -12.86 42.14
N THR A 528 43.74 -12.05 42.05
CA THR A 528 45.13 -12.52 41.88
C THR A 528 46.01 -12.24 43.09
N ALA A 529 45.42 -11.91 44.24
CA ALA A 529 46.13 -11.79 45.52
C ALA A 529 46.02 -13.03 46.42
N ALA A 530 45.40 -14.13 45.96
CA ALA A 530 45.30 -15.36 46.74
C ALA A 530 45.55 -16.57 45.82
N ILE A 531 46.82 -16.97 45.70
CA ILE A 531 47.35 -18.35 45.66
C ILE A 531 48.88 -18.17 45.73
N LEU A 532 49.43 -18.38 46.92
CA LEU A 532 50.69 -19.10 47.12
C LEU A 532 50.32 -20.56 47.30
#